data_AF-A0A932UJL9-F1
#
_entry.id   AF-A0A932UJL9-F1
#
_cell.length_a   1.000
_cell.length_b   1.000
_cell.length_c   1.000
_cell.angle_alpha   90.00
_cell.angle_beta   90.00
_cell.angle_gamma   90.00
#
_symmetry.space_group_name_H-M   'P 1'
#
loop_
_entity.id
_entity.type
_entity.pdbx_description
1 polymer ?
#
loop_
_entity_poly.entity_id
_entity_poly.type
_entity_poly.pdbx_seq_one_letter_code
_entity_poly.pdbx_strand_id
1 'polypeptide(L)'
;MRNVHWSAPTSNTEAYRRAGGRRHYNAWRRFMAVDRQRLVAQLALEEGFGFFQRGAQARLAKRLGVSRSTICRDVEALLDATRAGRPCPCCGHLVLVLPSERAQTELDLAELLRIVRKI
;
A
#
# COMPACT_ATOMS: atom_id res chain seq x y z
N MET A 1 41.05 -0.90 11.96
CA MET A 1 39.79 -0.40 11.37
C MET A 1 39.99 1.08 11.03
N ARG A 2 39.71 1.52 9.80
CA ARG A 2 39.82 2.94 9.41
C ARG A 2 38.67 3.72 10.07
N ASN A 3 39.00 4.75 10.85
CA ASN A 3 38.02 5.68 11.40
C ASN A 3 37.47 6.55 10.26
N VAL A 4 36.26 6.24 9.79
CA VAL A 4 35.56 7.07 8.80
C VAL A 4 34.97 8.27 9.54
N HIS A 5 35.47 9.46 9.23
CA HIS A 5 34.96 10.70 9.83
C HIS A 5 33.69 11.15 9.09
N TRP A 6 32.53 10.65 9.54
CA TRP A 6 31.22 10.84 8.89
C TRP A 6 30.79 12.30 8.69
N SER A 7 31.33 13.22 9.48
CA SER A 7 31.04 14.65 9.46
C SER A 7 32.10 15.49 8.73
N ALA A 8 33.10 14.87 8.09
CA ALA A 8 34.10 15.61 7.33
C ALA A 8 33.44 16.36 6.15
N PRO A 9 33.74 17.67 5.95
CA PRO A 9 33.24 18.42 4.82
C PRO A 9 33.57 17.71 3.49
N THR A 10 32.57 17.54 2.64
CA THR A 10 32.71 16.91 1.32
C THR A 10 32.61 18.00 0.25
N SER A 11 33.35 17.87 -0.86
CA SER A 11 33.23 18.83 -1.98
C SER A 11 31.80 18.93 -2.52
N ASN A 12 31.41 20.12 -3.00
CA ASN A 12 30.08 20.35 -3.57
C ASN A 12 29.76 19.38 -4.71
N THR A 13 30.72 19.12 -5.59
CA THR A 13 30.58 18.18 -6.72
C THR A 13 30.24 16.77 -6.25
N GLU A 14 30.93 16.29 -5.22
CA GLU A 14 30.67 14.96 -4.65
C GLU A 14 29.34 14.95 -3.88
N ALA A 15 29.00 16.00 -3.16
CA ALA A 15 27.70 16.15 -2.50
C ALA A 15 26.54 16.10 -3.51
N TYR A 16 26.64 16.80 -4.65
CA TYR A 16 25.64 16.78 -5.71
C TYR A 16 25.51 15.41 -6.39
N ARG A 17 26.64 14.74 -6.68
CA ARG A 17 26.63 13.37 -7.22
C ARG A 17 25.95 12.39 -6.27
N ARG A 18 26.28 12.45 -4.97
CA ARG A 18 25.62 11.62 -3.94
C ARG A 18 24.13 11.91 -3.83
N ALA A 19 23.72 13.18 -3.90
CA ALA A 19 22.31 13.55 -3.90
C ALA A 19 21.57 12.99 -5.13
N GLY A 20 22.17 13.10 -6.32
CA GLY A 20 21.66 12.50 -7.55
C GLY A 20 21.50 10.98 -7.44
N GLY A 21 22.54 10.29 -6.98
CA GLY A 21 22.51 8.84 -6.76
C GLY A 21 21.44 8.41 -5.77
N ARG A 22 21.28 9.12 -4.65
CA ARG A 22 20.20 8.86 -3.69
C ARG A 22 18.82 9.07 -4.30
N ARG A 23 18.62 10.12 -5.10
CA ARG A 23 17.34 10.36 -5.80
C ARG A 23 17.01 9.21 -6.74
N HIS A 24 17.96 8.79 -7.57
CA HIS A 24 17.77 7.67 -8.48
C HIS A 24 17.46 6.36 -7.74
N TYR A 25 18.27 6.01 -6.74
CA TYR A 25 18.05 4.81 -5.94
C TYR A 25 16.69 4.82 -5.22
N ASN A 26 16.30 5.96 -4.65
CA ASN A 26 15.00 6.11 -4.01
C ASN A 26 13.84 6.01 -5.01
N ALA A 27 13.99 6.56 -6.22
CA ALA A 27 12.99 6.42 -7.28
C ALA A 27 12.82 4.96 -7.69
N TRP A 28 13.92 4.25 -7.92
CA TRP A 28 13.90 2.82 -8.20
C TRP A 28 13.25 2.01 -7.08
N ARG A 29 13.62 2.27 -5.81
CA ARG A 29 12.97 1.60 -4.66
C ARG A 29 11.47 1.87 -4.56
N ARG A 30 11.03 3.08 -4.89
CA ARG A 30 9.61 3.43 -4.95
C ARG A 30 8.90 2.66 -6.06
N PHE A 31 9.48 2.60 -7.25
CA PHE A 31 8.94 1.82 -8.36
C PHE A 31 8.78 0.34 -8.00
N MET A 32 9.82 -0.28 -7.42
CA MET A 32 9.77 -1.68 -6.98
C MET A 32 8.71 -1.92 -5.89
N ALA A 33 8.42 -0.92 -5.05
CA ALA A 33 7.33 -1.02 -4.07
C ALA A 33 5.95 -0.97 -4.73
N VAL A 34 5.75 -0.08 -5.72
CA VAL A 34 4.50 0.02 -6.47
C VAL A 34 4.22 -1.26 -7.27
N ASP A 35 5.21 -1.83 -7.95
CA ASP A 35 5.02 -3.09 -8.66
C ASP A 35 4.67 -4.24 -7.71
N ARG A 36 5.32 -4.30 -6.53
CA ARG A 36 4.96 -5.29 -5.51
C ARG A 36 3.54 -5.10 -4.97
N GLN A 37 3.10 -3.85 -4.75
CA GLN A 37 1.72 -3.55 -4.34
C GLN A 37 0.71 -4.01 -5.41
N ARG A 38 1.01 -3.81 -6.69
CA ARG A 38 0.22 -4.33 -7.81
C ARG A 38 0.13 -5.86 -7.75
N LEU A 39 1.24 -6.56 -7.53
CA LEU A 39 1.25 -8.02 -7.39
C LEU A 39 0.45 -8.52 -6.17
N VAL A 40 0.54 -7.82 -5.03
CA VAL A 40 -0.25 -8.12 -3.83
C VAL A 40 -1.74 -8.05 -4.12
N ALA A 41 -2.19 -6.98 -4.79
CA ALA A 41 -3.56 -6.80 -5.19
C ALA A 41 -4.03 -7.86 -6.19
N GLN A 42 -3.21 -8.12 -7.21
CA GLN A 42 -3.50 -9.13 -8.23
C GLN A 42 -3.69 -10.51 -7.60
N LEU A 43 -2.78 -10.94 -6.73
CA LEU A 43 -2.88 -12.24 -6.05
C LEU A 43 -4.12 -12.36 -5.15
N ALA A 44 -4.48 -11.28 -4.44
CA ALA A 44 -5.68 -11.28 -3.61
C ALA A 44 -6.97 -11.45 -4.44
N LEU A 45 -7.01 -10.84 -5.63
CA LEU A 45 -8.12 -11.00 -6.58
C LEU A 45 -8.16 -12.42 -7.17
N GLU A 46 -7.03 -12.91 -7.66
CA GLU A 46 -6.92 -14.25 -8.28
C GLU A 46 -7.29 -15.38 -7.31
N GLU A 47 -6.90 -15.25 -6.04
CA GLU A 47 -7.20 -16.23 -5.00
C GLU A 47 -8.51 -15.96 -4.25
N GLY A 48 -9.23 -14.87 -4.58
CA GLY A 48 -10.55 -14.57 -4.04
C GLY A 48 -10.61 -14.28 -2.55
N PHE A 49 -9.61 -13.59 -1.97
CA PHE A 49 -9.61 -13.24 -0.56
C PHE A 49 -9.40 -11.75 -0.29
N GLY A 50 -9.95 -11.28 0.83
CA GLY A 50 -9.75 -9.90 1.31
C GLY A 50 -8.50 -9.74 2.17
N PHE A 51 -7.93 -8.54 2.19
CA PHE A 51 -6.77 -8.24 3.04
C PHE A 51 -7.04 -8.37 4.55
N PHE A 52 -8.30 -8.26 4.99
CA PHE A 52 -8.68 -8.42 6.40
C PHE A 52 -8.82 -9.89 6.83
N GLN A 53 -8.78 -10.84 5.90
CA GLN A 53 -8.88 -12.25 6.22
C GLN A 53 -7.65 -12.72 7.02
N ARG A 54 -7.89 -13.52 8.06
CA ARG A 54 -6.83 -14.11 8.87
C ARG A 54 -5.86 -14.90 7.98
N GLY A 55 -4.57 -14.59 8.09
CA GLY A 55 -3.50 -15.28 7.36
C GLY A 55 -3.22 -14.75 5.95
N ALA A 56 -4.00 -13.77 5.44
CA ALA A 56 -3.81 -13.20 4.10
C ALA A 56 -2.38 -12.67 3.87
N GLN A 57 -1.86 -11.86 4.80
CA GLN A 57 -0.54 -11.24 4.68
C GLN A 57 0.60 -12.27 4.76
N ALA A 58 0.45 -13.32 5.57
CA ALA A 58 1.45 -14.38 5.68
C ALA A 58 1.52 -15.23 4.40
N ARG A 59 0.36 -15.52 3.81
CA ARG A 59 0.25 -16.21 2.52
C ARG A 59 0.89 -15.40 1.39
N LEU A 60 0.54 -14.11 1.28
CA LEU A 60 1.13 -13.19 0.31
C LEU A 60 2.66 -13.07 0.47
N ALA A 61 3.13 -12.98 1.71
CA ALA A 61 4.56 -12.90 2.03
C ALA A 61 5.32 -14.14 1.53
N LYS A 62 4.77 -15.34 1.78
CA LYS A 62 5.33 -16.60 1.30
C LYS A 62 5.35 -16.66 -0.23
N ARG A 63 4.28 -16.20 -0.89
CA ARG A 63 4.15 -16.25 -2.35
C ARG A 63 5.11 -15.29 -3.06
N LEU A 64 5.29 -14.09 -2.50
CA LEU A 64 6.14 -13.04 -3.07
C LEU A 64 7.59 -13.06 -2.56
N GLY A 65 7.94 -13.99 -1.66
CA GLY A 65 9.29 -14.12 -1.12
C GLY A 65 9.75 -12.92 -0.28
N VAL A 66 8.82 -12.22 0.37
CA VAL A 66 9.13 -11.03 1.20
C VAL A 66 8.67 -11.25 2.65
N SER A 67 9.13 -10.39 3.56
CA SER A 67 8.69 -10.46 4.95
C SER A 67 7.22 -10.05 5.10
N ARG A 68 6.54 -10.61 6.11
CA ARG A 68 5.16 -10.22 6.47
C ARG A 68 5.04 -8.71 6.72
N SER A 69 6.02 -8.10 7.38
CA SER A 69 6.03 -6.65 7.65
C SER A 69 6.11 -5.79 6.39
N THR A 70 6.70 -6.30 5.30
CA THR A 70 6.66 -5.62 4.00
C THR A 70 5.25 -5.69 3.42
N ILE A 71 4.61 -6.86 3.44
CA ILE A 71 3.22 -7.01 2.97
C ILE A 71 2.25 -6.14 3.78
N CYS A 72 2.39 -6.07 5.11
CA CYS A 72 1.52 -5.20 5.92
C CYS A 72 1.60 -3.73 5.48
N ARG A 73 2.81 -3.22 5.23
CA ARG A 73 3.02 -1.85 4.73
C ARG A 73 2.46 -1.64 3.32
N ASP A 74 2.58 -2.64 2.46
CA ASP A 74 2.02 -2.58 1.11
C ASP A 74 0.48 -2.60 1.14
N VAL A 75 -0.12 -3.43 2.00
CA VAL A 75 -1.58 -3.48 2.22
C VAL A 75 -2.07 -2.16 2.80
N GLU A 76 -1.38 -1.58 3.78
CA GLU A 76 -1.71 -0.26 4.33
C GLU A 76 -1.70 0.81 3.22
N ALA A 77 -0.66 0.86 2.39
CA ALA A 77 -0.58 1.78 1.26
C ALA A 77 -1.72 1.57 0.23
N LEU A 78 -2.09 0.32 -0.05
CA LEU A 78 -3.22 -0.01 -0.91
C LEU A 78 -4.54 0.46 -0.30
N LEU A 79 -4.76 0.18 0.98
CA LEU A 79 -5.97 0.58 1.69
C LEU A 79 -6.11 2.10 1.77
N ASP A 80 -5.01 2.82 2.05
CA ASP A 80 -4.96 4.28 2.03
C ASP A 80 -5.30 4.83 0.64
N ALA A 81 -4.80 4.20 -0.43
CA ALA A 81 -5.14 4.58 -1.80
C ALA A 81 -6.63 4.35 -2.11
N THR A 82 -7.26 3.37 -1.44
CA THR A 82 -8.68 2.98 -1.61
C THR A 82 -9.65 3.66 -0.64
N ARG A 83 -9.19 4.62 0.17
CA ARG A 83 -10.00 5.25 1.23
C ARG A 83 -11.37 5.71 0.69
N ALA A 84 -12.40 5.57 1.52
CA ALA A 84 -13.80 5.89 1.19
C ALA A 84 -13.93 7.17 0.35
N GLY A 85 -14.66 7.07 -0.77
CA GLY A 85 -14.74 8.11 -1.81
C GLY A 85 -13.72 7.95 -2.94
N ARG A 86 -12.77 7.01 -2.86
CA ARG A 86 -11.87 6.63 -3.95
C ARG A 86 -12.19 5.21 -4.45
N PRO A 87 -12.25 4.99 -5.78
CA PRO A 87 -12.37 3.66 -6.31
C PRO A 87 -11.12 2.84 -6.00
N CYS A 88 -11.30 1.54 -5.79
CA CYS A 88 -10.20 0.60 -5.61
C CYS A 88 -9.26 0.67 -6.82
N PRO A 89 -7.94 0.89 -6.64
CA PRO A 89 -6.98 0.95 -7.74
C PRO A 89 -6.75 -0.42 -8.41
N CYS A 90 -7.31 -1.50 -7.85
CA CYS A 90 -7.13 -2.87 -8.35
C CYS A 90 -8.22 -3.27 -9.35
N CYS A 91 -9.48 -2.88 -9.09
CA CYS A 91 -10.64 -3.32 -9.88
C CYS A 91 -11.65 -2.20 -10.19
N GLY A 92 -11.34 -0.95 -9.85
CA GLY A 92 -12.21 0.20 -10.09
C GLY A 92 -13.50 0.26 -9.26
N HIS A 93 -13.78 -0.77 -8.45
CA HIS A 93 -14.97 -0.81 -7.61
C HIS A 93 -14.86 0.20 -6.47
N LEU A 94 -15.97 0.87 -6.17
CA LEU A 94 -16.07 1.69 -4.97
C LEU A 94 -15.87 0.82 -3.74
N VAL A 95 -14.88 1.16 -2.92
CA VAL A 95 -14.71 0.52 -1.62
C VAL A 95 -15.70 1.13 -0.66
N LEU A 96 -16.80 0.41 -0.44
CA LEU A 96 -17.66 0.66 0.71
C LEU A 96 -17.02 -0.03 1.90
N VAL A 97 -16.53 0.77 2.85
CA VAL A 97 -16.19 0.25 4.17
C VAL A 97 -17.50 0.01 4.90
N LEU A 98 -18.00 -1.22 4.83
CA LEU A 98 -19.16 -1.61 5.62
C LEU A 98 -18.72 -1.74 7.09
N PRO A 99 -19.37 -1.06 8.03
CA PRO A 99 -19.09 -1.27 9.44
C PRO A 99 -19.39 -2.74 9.78
N SER A 100 -18.42 -3.41 10.38
CA SER A 100 -18.52 -4.82 10.75
C SER A 100 -19.59 -5.03 11.81
N GLU A 101 -20.78 -5.49 11.41
CA GLU A 101 -21.92 -6.09 12.16
C GLU A 101 -22.46 -5.40 13.43
N ARG A 102 -21.67 -4.63 14.19
CA ARG A 102 -22.10 -3.88 15.37
C ARG A 102 -22.75 -2.53 15.07
N ALA A 103 -22.86 -2.14 13.81
CA ALA A 103 -23.60 -0.95 13.38
C ALA A 103 -24.83 -1.31 12.54
N GLN A 104 -25.31 -2.56 12.63
CA GLN A 104 -26.49 -3.04 11.90
C GLN A 104 -27.82 -2.68 12.57
N THR A 105 -27.81 -1.90 13.64
CA THR A 105 -29.04 -1.23 14.09
C THR A 105 -29.12 0.13 13.40
N GLU A 106 -30.02 0.21 12.41
CA GLU A 106 -30.62 1.45 11.86
C GLU A 106 -29.95 2.18 10.68
N LEU A 107 -29.49 1.50 9.63
CA LEU A 107 -29.40 2.16 8.32
C LEU A 107 -30.10 1.33 7.25
N ASP A 108 -31.31 1.78 6.92
CA ASP A 108 -32.15 1.22 5.86
C ASP A 108 -31.40 1.27 4.51
N LEU A 109 -31.50 0.20 3.74
CA LEU A 109 -30.85 0.04 2.42
C LEU A 109 -31.23 1.18 1.47
N ALA A 110 -32.43 1.77 1.66
CA ALA A 110 -32.91 2.94 0.94
C ALA A 110 -32.10 4.22 1.21
N GLU A 111 -31.52 4.36 2.40
CA GLU A 111 -30.74 5.52 2.81
C GLU A 111 -29.29 5.43 2.31
N LEU A 112 -28.72 4.22 2.33
CA LEU A 112 -27.42 3.93 1.71
C LEU A 112 -27.44 4.17 0.19
N LEU A 113 -28.51 3.75 -0.50
CA LEU A 113 -28.69 4.00 -1.94
C LEU A 113 -28.90 5.48 -2.27
N ARG A 114 -29.42 6.29 -1.33
CA ARG A 114 -29.55 7.75 -1.48
C ARG A 114 -28.22 8.48 -1.41
N ILE A 115 -27.32 8.06 -0.53
CA ILE A 115 -25.98 8.65 -0.38
C ILE A 115 -25.14 8.39 -1.64
N VAL A 116 -25.20 7.18 -2.20
CA VAL A 116 -24.45 6.79 -3.41
C VAL A 116 -24.96 7.51 -4.67
N ARG A 117 -26.24 7.90 -4.73
CA ARG A 117 -26.86 8.57 -5.90
C ARG A 117 -26.73 10.11 -5.90
N LYS A 118 -26.21 10.72 -4.84
CA LYS A 118 -26.06 12.20 -4.72
C LYS A 118 -24.63 12.71 -4.95
N ILE A 119 -23.70 11.81 -5.25
CA ILE A 119 -22.36 12.11 -5.77
C ILE A 119 -22.42 11.96 -7.29
#